data_AF-A0A2U2BQE5-F1
#
_entry.id   AF-A0A2U2BQE5-F1
#
_cell.length_a   1.000
_cell.length_b   1.000
_cell.length_c   1.000
_cell.angle_alpha   90.00
_cell.angle_beta   90.00
_cell.angle_gamma   90.00
#
_symmetry.space_group_name_H-M   'P 1'
#
loop_
_entity.id
_entity.type
_entity.pdbx_description
1 polymer ?
#
loop_
_entity_poly.entity_id
_entity_poly.type
_entity_poly.pdbx_seq_one_letter_code
_entity_poly.pdbx_strand_id
1 'polypeptide(L)'
;MDSVNVELIKRLRPLARKKAEEFSDALSEGLAQDRNIHQLSLDLQDEVQAYLLSLPEEDRETFEALYIEELNAQTAMANQSATEKLAQAEAIEAEGAKSQQVMSGIIVLIAILVLVFFLAR
;
A
#
# COMPACT_ATOMS: atom_id res chain seq x y z
N MET A 1 -15.86 -30.22 -20.14
CA MET A 1 -14.48 -30.38 -19.63
C MET A 1 -14.09 -29.25 -18.67
N ASP A 2 -15.05 -28.44 -18.18
CA ASP A 2 -14.78 -27.22 -17.39
C ASP A 2 -14.93 -27.39 -15.87
N SER A 3 -15.55 -28.46 -15.38
CA SER A 3 -15.82 -28.64 -13.94
C SER A 3 -14.57 -28.92 -13.11
N VAL A 4 -13.60 -29.65 -13.68
CA VAL A 4 -12.34 -30.03 -13.01
C VAL A 4 -11.49 -28.78 -12.68
N ASN A 5 -11.46 -27.81 -13.60
CA ASN A 5 -10.65 -26.60 -13.43
C ASN A 5 -11.25 -25.66 -12.38
N VAL A 6 -12.59 -25.55 -12.30
CA VAL A 6 -13.28 -24.71 -11.31
C VAL A 6 -13.13 -25.25 -9.89
N GLU A 7 -13.23 -26.56 -9.68
CA GLU A 7 -13.03 -27.16 -8.36
C GLU A 7 -11.58 -27.06 -7.91
N LEU A 8 -10.63 -27.26 -8.83
CA LEU A 8 -9.20 -27.09 -8.56
C LEU A 8 -8.88 -25.65 -8.13
N ILE A 9 -9.36 -24.65 -8.88
CA ILE A 9 -9.19 -23.23 -8.55
C ILE A 9 -9.81 -22.92 -7.19
N LYS A 10 -11.02 -23.40 -6.90
CA LYS A 10 -11.68 -23.17 -5.60
C LYS A 10 -10.89 -23.75 -4.43
N ARG A 11 -10.19 -24.88 -4.64
CA ARG A 11 -9.34 -25.51 -3.63
C ARG A 11 -8.02 -24.78 -3.44
N LEU A 12 -7.36 -24.39 -4.54
CA LEU A 12 -6.01 -23.83 -4.50
C LEU A 12 -5.98 -22.32 -4.23
N ARG A 13 -6.98 -21.56 -4.67
CA ARG A 13 -7.01 -20.10 -4.50
C ARG A 13 -6.90 -19.64 -3.04
N PRO A 14 -7.59 -20.24 -2.06
CA PRO A 14 -7.40 -19.88 -0.65
C PRO A 14 -5.97 -20.13 -0.16
N LEU A 15 -5.31 -21.18 -0.64
CA LEU A 15 -3.91 -21.49 -0.29
C LEU A 15 -2.96 -20.47 -0.92
N ALA A 16 -3.17 -20.15 -2.19
CA ALA A 16 -2.40 -19.15 -2.93
C ALA A 16 -2.53 -17.78 -2.28
N ARG A 17 -3.75 -17.37 -1.94
CA ARG A 17 -4.01 -16.12 -1.20
C ARG A 17 -3.28 -16.08 0.12
N LYS A 18 -3.42 -17.12 0.93
CA LYS A 18 -2.77 -17.19 2.24
C LYS A 18 -1.25 -17.08 2.10
N LYS A 19 -0.65 -17.75 1.12
CA LYS A 19 0.78 -17.64 0.88
C LYS A 19 1.21 -16.26 0.39
N ALA A 20 0.41 -15.62 -0.44
CA ALA A 20 0.66 -14.25 -0.88
C ALA A 20 0.58 -13.27 0.30
N GLU A 21 -0.42 -13.41 1.18
CA GLU A 21 -0.54 -12.63 2.42
C GLU A 21 0.69 -12.82 3.32
N GLU A 22 1.10 -14.06 3.59
CA GLU A 22 2.30 -14.35 4.40
C GLU A 22 3.57 -13.72 3.79
N PHE A 23 3.71 -13.77 2.46
CA PHE A 23 4.84 -13.14 1.77
C PHE A 23 4.84 -11.61 1.93
N SER A 24 3.69 -10.97 1.71
CA SER A 24 3.54 -9.51 1.85
C SER A 24 3.69 -9.03 3.30
N ASP A 25 3.19 -9.80 4.27
CA ASP A 25 3.35 -9.51 5.70
C ASP A 25 4.81 -9.62 6.12
N ALA A 26 5.52 -10.68 5.69
CA ALA A 26 6.93 -10.86 6.00
C ALA A 26 7.79 -9.72 5.43
N LEU A 27 7.51 -9.26 4.21
CA LEU A 27 8.19 -8.09 3.64
C LEU A 27 7.90 -6.80 4.43
N SER A 28 6.64 -6.61 4.84
CA SER A 28 6.23 -5.44 5.63
C SER A 28 6.89 -5.42 7.02
N GLU A 29 6.95 -6.57 7.68
CA GLU A 29 7.67 -6.73 8.95
C GLU A 29 9.18 -6.53 8.77
N GLY A 30 9.76 -7.08 7.70
CA GLY A 30 11.16 -6.89 7.37
C GLY A 30 11.53 -5.42 7.15
N LEU A 31 10.66 -4.67 6.46
CA LEU A 31 10.78 -3.22 6.28
C LEU A 31 10.73 -2.48 7.61
N ALA A 32 9.79 -2.84 8.49
CA ALA A 32 9.66 -2.23 9.82
C ALA A 32 10.89 -2.49 10.72
N GLN A 33 11.61 -3.59 10.48
CA GLN A 33 12.82 -3.97 11.20
C GLN A 33 14.13 -3.50 10.52
N ASP A 34 14.05 -2.68 9.47
CA ASP A 34 15.19 -2.19 8.68
C ASP A 34 16.08 -3.34 8.13
N ARG A 35 15.47 -4.49 7.84
CA ARG A 35 16.16 -5.65 7.27
C ARG A 35 16.46 -5.41 5.79
N ASN A 36 17.47 -6.11 5.27
CA ASN A 36 17.75 -6.11 3.84
C ASN A 36 16.63 -6.81 3.07
N ILE A 37 15.76 -6.01 2.46
CA ILE A 37 14.57 -6.48 1.74
C ILE A 37 14.92 -7.36 0.56
N HIS A 38 16.06 -7.10 -0.11
CA HIS A 38 16.48 -7.93 -1.23
C HIS A 38 16.79 -9.36 -0.78
N GLN A 39 17.55 -9.51 0.31
CA GLN A 39 17.85 -10.83 0.87
C GLN A 39 16.59 -11.51 1.39
N LEU A 40 15.74 -10.79 2.13
CA LEU A 40 14.48 -11.33 2.62
C LEU A 40 13.57 -11.81 1.48
N SER A 41 13.54 -11.07 0.36
CA SER A 41 12.74 -11.46 -0.81
C SER A 41 13.26 -12.73 -1.47
N LEU A 42 14.58 -12.98 -1.43
CA LEU A 42 15.16 -14.23 -1.91
C LEU A 42 14.80 -15.39 -0.98
N ASP A 43 14.95 -15.19 0.33
CA ASP A 43 14.61 -16.20 1.33
C ASP A 43 13.14 -16.63 1.22
N LEU A 44 12.23 -15.66 1.06
CA LEU A 44 10.81 -15.93 0.90
C LEU A 44 10.47 -16.60 -0.44
N GLN A 45 11.22 -16.30 -1.51
CA GLN A 45 11.08 -17.01 -2.79
C GLN A 45 11.48 -18.48 -2.66
N ASP A 46 12.57 -18.76 -1.95
CA ASP A 46 13.01 -20.14 -1.68
C ASP A 46 11.96 -20.90 -0.85
N GLU A 47 11.33 -20.25 0.14
CA GLU A 47 10.24 -20.83 0.92
C GLU A 47 9.01 -21.16 0.06
N VAL A 48 8.61 -20.25 -0.84
CA VAL A 48 7.48 -20.47 -1.76
C VAL A 48 7.81 -21.57 -2.75
N GLN A 49 9.04 -21.62 -3.25
CA GLN A 49 9.49 -22.70 -4.14
C GLN A 49 9.48 -24.05 -3.43
N ALA A 50 9.93 -24.12 -2.18
CA ALA A 50 9.83 -25.33 -1.38
C ALA A 50 8.37 -25.76 -1.16
N TYR A 51 7.47 -24.80 -0.90
CA TYR A 51 6.04 -25.06 -0.79
C TYR A 51 5.45 -25.59 -2.10
N LEU A 52 5.79 -24.98 -3.24
CA LEU A 52 5.34 -25.41 -4.57
C LEU A 52 5.76 -26.85 -4.85
N LEU A 53 7.00 -27.23 -4.51
CA LEU A 53 7.49 -28.59 -4.68
C LEU A 53 6.78 -29.60 -3.75
N SER A 54 6.25 -29.15 -2.61
CA SER A 54 5.45 -30.00 -1.71
C SER A 54 4.06 -30.32 -2.23
N LEU A 55 3.54 -29.53 -3.18
CA LEU A 55 2.25 -29.77 -3.82
C LEU A 55 2.33 -30.91 -4.85
N PRO A 56 1.20 -31.63 -5.07
CA PRO A 56 1.06 -32.55 -6.20
C PRO A 56 1.44 -31.86 -7.52
N GLU A 57 2.13 -32.57 -8.41
CA GLU A 57 2.63 -32.00 -9.68
C GLU A 57 1.51 -31.36 -10.52
N GLU A 58 0.34 -31.99 -10.53
CA GLU A 58 -0.90 -31.51 -11.17
C GLU A 58 -1.44 -30.18 -10.60
N ASP A 59 -1.10 -29.84 -9.36
CA ASP A 59 -1.58 -28.63 -8.68
C ASP A 59 -0.62 -27.44 -8.83
N ARG A 60 0.65 -27.69 -9.18
CA ARG A 60 1.74 -26.69 -9.11
C ARG A 60 1.50 -25.50 -10.04
N GLU A 61 1.28 -25.76 -11.32
CA GLU A 61 1.11 -24.69 -12.32
C GLU A 61 -0.11 -23.82 -12.00
N THR A 62 -1.21 -24.45 -11.59
CA THR A 62 -2.44 -23.71 -11.22
C THR A 62 -2.24 -22.92 -9.94
N PHE A 63 -1.56 -23.48 -8.93
CA PHE A 63 -1.24 -22.76 -7.71
C PHE A 63 -0.33 -21.56 -7.99
N GLU A 64 0.74 -21.74 -8.78
CA GLU A 64 1.69 -20.69 -9.11
C GLU A 64 1.01 -19.52 -9.82
N ALA A 65 0.16 -19.81 -10.82
CA ALA A 65 -0.62 -18.79 -11.50
C ALA A 65 -1.55 -18.02 -10.55
N LEU A 66 -2.25 -18.73 -9.66
CA LEU A 66 -3.13 -18.11 -8.66
C LEU A 66 -2.34 -17.30 -7.62
N TYR A 67 -1.16 -17.76 -7.22
CA TYR A 67 -0.30 -17.06 -6.27
C TYR A 67 0.19 -15.74 -6.85
N ILE A 68 0.62 -15.73 -8.11
CA ILE A 68 1.00 -14.52 -8.84
C ILE A 68 -0.20 -13.58 -9.00
N GLU A 69 -1.39 -14.10 -9.29
CA GLU A 69 -2.63 -13.31 -9.36
C GLU A 69 -2.92 -12.59 -8.03
N GLU A 70 -2.84 -13.32 -6.91
CA GLU A 70 -3.09 -12.77 -5.58
C GLU A 70 -2.00 -11.76 -5.15
N LEU A 71 -0.72 -12.01 -5.44
CA LEU A 71 0.37 -11.03 -5.20
C LEU A 71 0.16 -9.73 -5.98
N ASN A 72 -0.22 -9.84 -7.25
CA ASN A 72 -0.51 -8.66 -8.07
C ASN A 72 -1.72 -7.89 -7.55
N ALA A 73 -2.78 -8.59 -7.13
CA ALA A 73 -3.96 -7.97 -6.54
C ALA A 73 -3.60 -7.22 -5.24
N GLN A 74 -2.81 -7.83 -4.35
CA GLN A 74 -2.35 -7.19 -3.11
C GLN A 74 -1.47 -5.97 -3.40
N THR A 75 -0.56 -6.07 -4.36
CA THR A 75 0.28 -4.95 -4.79
C THR A 75 -0.54 -3.80 -5.35
N ALA A 76 -1.55 -4.10 -6.17
CA ALA A 76 -2.46 -3.09 -6.71
C ALA A 76 -3.26 -2.38 -5.61
N MET A 77 -3.79 -3.14 -4.63
CA MET A 77 -4.48 -2.58 -3.47
C MET A 77 -3.58 -1.70 -2.61
N ALA A 78 -2.34 -2.14 -2.35
CA ALA A 78 -1.36 -1.37 -1.58
C ALA A 78 -1.01 -0.05 -2.29
N ASN A 79 -0.78 -0.09 -3.60
CA ASN A 79 -0.50 1.09 -4.41
C ASN A 79 -1.68 2.08 -4.40
N GLN A 80 -2.91 1.59 -4.58
CA GLN A 80 -4.09 2.43 -4.51
C GLN A 80 -4.22 3.11 -3.14
N SER A 81 -4.04 2.38 -2.04
CA SER A 81 -4.08 2.95 -0.69
C SER A 81 -2.98 4.00 -0.48
N ALA A 82 -1.78 3.78 -1.02
CA ALA A 82 -0.70 4.75 -0.96
C ALA A 82 -1.04 6.04 -1.75
N THR A 83 -1.58 5.91 -2.96
CA THR A 83 -2.03 7.05 -3.77
C THR A 83 -3.13 7.85 -3.06
N GLU A 84 -4.10 7.17 -2.46
CA GLU A 84 -5.18 7.83 -1.70
C GLU A 84 -4.66 8.58 -0.47
N LYS A 85 -3.68 8.01 0.24
CA LYS A 85 -3.03 8.68 1.40
C LYS A 85 -2.23 9.90 0.97
N LEU A 86 -1.51 9.83 -0.15
CA LEU A 86 -0.79 10.97 -0.71
C LEU A 86 -1.75 12.10 -1.11
N ALA A 87 -2.84 11.77 -1.81
CA ALA A 87 -3.85 12.75 -2.19
C ALA A 87 -4.51 13.41 -0.97
N GLN A 88 -4.76 12.66 0.10
CA GLN A 88 -5.26 13.20 1.37
C GLN A 88 -4.25 14.12 2.05
N ALA A 89 -2.97 13.74 2.08
CA ALA A 89 -1.91 14.58 2.64
C ALA A 89 -1.80 15.92 1.87
N GLU A 90 -1.79 15.87 0.54
CA GLU A 90 -1.77 17.07 -0.32
C GLU A 90 -3.00 17.97 -0.08
N ALA A 91 -4.19 17.39 0.09
CA ALA A 91 -5.41 18.14 0.38
C ALA A 91 -5.32 18.85 1.75
N ILE A 92 -4.81 18.16 2.78
CA ILE A 92 -4.60 18.73 4.11
C ILE A 92 -3.57 19.87 4.06
N GLU A 93 -2.47 19.69 3.33
CA GLU A 93 -1.45 20.75 3.16
C GLU A 93 -2.04 21.97 2.43
N ALA A 94 -2.84 21.75 1.38
CA ALA A 94 -3.48 22.83 0.64
C ALA A 94 -4.52 23.60 1.48
N GLU A 95 -5.30 22.90 2.33
CA GLU A 95 -6.21 23.54 3.29
C GLU A 95 -5.45 24.31 4.36
N GLY A 96 -4.38 23.74 4.92
CA GLY A 96 -3.50 24.40 5.87
C GLY A 96 -2.88 25.68 5.30
N ALA A 97 -2.37 25.62 4.06
CA ALA A 97 -1.80 26.77 3.37
C ALA A 97 -2.84 27.88 3.13
N LYS A 98 -4.07 27.54 2.73
CA LYS A 98 -5.17 28.51 2.57
C LYS A 98 -5.54 29.17 3.90
N SER A 99 -5.67 28.38 4.96
CA SER A 99 -5.96 28.90 6.31
C SER A 99 -4.88 29.86 6.81
N GLN A 100 -3.61 29.51 6.60
CA GLN A 100 -2.48 30.35 6.96
C GLN A 100 -2.44 31.66 6.16
N GLN A 101 -2.73 31.60 4.86
CA GLN A 101 -2.79 32.79 4.00
C GLN A 101 -3.89 33.77 4.44
N VAL A 102 -5.08 33.26 4.81
CA VAL A 102 -6.18 34.07 5.31
C VAL A 102 -5.82 34.73 6.65
N MET A 103 -5.25 33.98 7.59
CA MET A 103 -4.80 34.55 8.88
C MET A 103 -3.74 35.63 8.70
N SER A 104 -2.74 35.40 7.84
CA SER A 104 -1.71 36.39 7.54
C SER A 104 -2.32 37.68 6.98
N GLY A 105 -3.26 37.55 6.04
CA GLY A 105 -4.00 38.70 5.48
C GLY A 105 -4.75 39.50 6.55
N ILE A 106 -5.46 38.82 7.47
CA ILE A 106 -6.18 39.49 8.57
C ILE A 106 -5.22 40.25 9.48
N ILE A 107 -4.09 39.64 9.87
CA ILE A 107 -3.09 40.28 10.74
C ILE A 107 -2.53 41.54 10.10
N VAL A 108 -2.17 41.48 8.81
CA VAL A 108 -1.66 42.63 8.06
C VAL A 108 -2.71 43.75 8.01
N LEU A 109 -3.97 43.41 7.77
CA LEU A 109 -5.06 44.38 7.66
C LEU A 109 -5.32 45.07 9.00
N ILE A 110 -5.31 44.31 10.12
CA ILE A 110 -5.40 44.87 11.48
C ILE A 110 -4.22 45.81 11.77
N ALA A 111 -2.99 45.41 11.42
CA ALA A 111 -1.80 46.24 11.64
C ALA A 111 -1.88 47.58 10.89
N ILE A 112 -2.38 47.58 9.65
CA ILE A 112 -2.60 48.80 8.87
C ILE A 112 -3.66 49.68 9.54
N LEU A 113 -4.79 49.12 9.97
CA LEU A 113 -5.85 49.89 10.64
C LEU A 113 -5.35 50.55 11.94
N VAL A 114 -4.54 49.84 12.72
CA VAL A 114 -3.91 50.38 13.93
C VAL A 114 -2.98 51.55 13.58
N LEU A 115 -2.13 51.41 12.56
CA LEU A 115 -1.24 52.49 12.11
C LEU A 115 -2.02 53.73 11.64
N VAL A 116 -3.07 53.54 10.86
CA VAL A 116 -3.94 54.65 10.40
C VAL A 116 -4.61 55.35 11.57
N PHE A 117 -5.09 54.59 12.56
CA PHE A 117 -5.68 55.16 13.78
C PHE A 117 -4.67 56.01 14.57
N PHE A 118 -3.42 55.56 14.70
CA PHE A 118 -2.37 56.33 15.36
C PHE A 118 -1.95 57.58 14.56
N LEU A 119 -1.98 57.55 13.23
CA LEU A 119 -1.65 58.70 12.38
C LEU A 119 -2.79 59.73 12.28
N ALA A 120 -4.04 59.30 12.46
CA ALA A 120 -5.23 60.15 12.40
C ALA A 120 -5.59 60.79 13.75
N ARG A 121 -4.85 60.48 14.82
CA ARG A 121 -5.02 61.02 16.17
C ARG A 121 -3.94 62.06 16.49
#